data_AF-A0A8S1REB2-F1
#
_entry.id   AF-A0A8S1REB2-F1
#
_cell.length_a   1.000
_cell.length_b   1.000
_cell.length_c   1.000
_cell.angle_alpha   90.00
_cell.angle_beta   90.00
_cell.angle_gamma   90.00
#
_symmetry.space_group_name_H-M   'P 1'
#
loop_
_entity.id
_entity.type
_entity.pdbx_description
1 polymer ?
#
loop_
_entity_poly.entity_id
_entity_poly.type
_entity_poly.pdbx_seq_one_letter_code
_entity_poly.pdbx_strand_id
1 'polypeptide(L)'
;MISSQKCQGERIEYLQQLILRLMGLIYSFAFSSWYYQIPALYSKNGLMPIAQIQWLNVTKMPTLLQLSKNDTTLTLITICGTIIGLLAFVSPKFIKWYTFFILWVLYLSLYNVGQDFSQFQWDIMLLESGFICIIFTIMPSVGRELLRWLAFRLYFSSGLVKFLSQCETWWNLTALHHHFASQCIPHFLSWWAHQLPSEIKKFMVAANFYVLIFGAIYFYFPTRFIRIFGFLLQFTMQISIILTGNYNFFNLLSIILTMAVLDDYFIYKYFPSQIKTFINMPKSIEVFELKKSNKLYLSIEIIICFYMTGVMIFNLFPYETIMNAKKLPFTVQDIGDYFLTENNLNYFLLYVLTFFFFYLTYFNLQKESSQSTIIAILKTFAKIIVFITMFSMSNMTFQQGIGIRHINSPIIPQQYLQQVQQQIYPFHLFNSYGLFRKMTGVNGRPELIFEGSEDGNKWLEYHFYYKPGKINEISPFVVPHQPRLDWQLWFASLQENPSDLYLIHLVYKMLDGQNIDSFVSTNPFQKKPPKFIRINKYLYYFTNVTEMIQTGNFWKRIKKAEYLPPIQLHDRQLQNIKEQYGFESASNKSKVENTQLPLYFIIVSVIFYAFY
;
A
#
# COMPACT_ATOMS: atom_id res chain seq x y z
N MET A 1 -45.40 -28.19 9.93
CA MET A 1 -44.02 -28.71 10.03
C MET A 1 -43.10 -27.78 9.26
N ILE A 2 -42.60 -26.73 9.92
CA ILE A 2 -41.59 -25.82 9.38
C ILE A 2 -40.26 -26.46 9.76
N SER A 3 -39.65 -27.19 8.82
CA SER A 3 -38.28 -27.68 8.97
C SER A 3 -37.36 -26.47 9.02
N SER A 4 -36.99 -26.08 10.24
CA SER A 4 -36.01 -25.03 10.46
C SER A 4 -34.66 -25.44 9.88
N GLN A 5 -34.43 -25.08 8.63
CA GLN A 5 -33.09 -24.99 8.04
C GLN A 5 -32.36 -23.83 8.73
N LYS A 6 -32.00 -24.02 10.00
CA LYS A 6 -30.97 -23.20 10.67
C LYS A 6 -29.64 -23.56 10.01
N CYS A 7 -29.38 -22.99 8.82
CA CYS A 7 -28.03 -22.88 8.28
C CYS A 7 -27.14 -22.42 9.44
N GLN A 8 -25.99 -23.05 9.70
CA GLN A 8 -24.97 -22.46 10.56
C GLN A 8 -23.89 -21.84 9.66
N GLY A 9 -23.30 -20.71 10.06
CA GLY A 9 -22.21 -20.02 9.36
C GLY A 9 -22.40 -18.52 9.16
N GLU A 10 -21.31 -17.74 9.26
CA GLU A 10 -21.34 -16.31 8.93
C GLU A 10 -21.67 -16.14 7.44
N ARG A 11 -22.80 -15.51 7.13
CA ARG A 11 -23.08 -15.06 5.76
C ARG A 11 -22.13 -13.90 5.42
N ILE A 12 -21.62 -13.92 4.19
CA ILE A 12 -20.66 -12.94 3.69
C ILE A 12 -21.07 -12.39 2.33
N GLU A 13 -22.31 -12.60 1.91
CA GLU A 13 -22.77 -12.26 0.56
C GLU A 13 -22.74 -10.74 0.35
N TYR A 14 -23.29 -10.00 1.31
CA TYR A 14 -23.35 -8.54 1.26
C TYR A 14 -21.98 -7.92 1.55
N LEU A 15 -21.21 -8.52 2.46
CA LEU A 15 -19.83 -8.15 2.73
C LEU A 15 -18.96 -8.33 1.49
N GLN A 16 -19.09 -9.46 0.80
CA GLN A 16 -18.38 -9.75 -0.44
C GLN A 16 -18.71 -8.69 -1.50
N GLN A 17 -20.00 -8.38 -1.71
CA GLN A 17 -20.39 -7.32 -2.63
C GLN A 17 -19.76 -5.98 -2.25
N LEU A 18 -19.78 -5.61 -0.96
CA LEU A 18 -19.19 -4.36 -0.49
C LEU A 18 -17.68 -4.30 -0.75
N ILE A 19 -16.93 -5.33 -0.35
CA ILE A 19 -15.47 -5.41 -0.55
C ILE A 19 -15.13 -5.29 -2.04
N LEU A 20 -15.84 -6.02 -2.91
CA LEU A 20 -15.58 -6.01 -4.35
C LEU A 20 -15.90 -4.66 -4.99
N ARG A 21 -16.99 -4.00 -4.59
CA ARG A 21 -17.31 -2.64 -5.04
C ARG A 21 -16.24 -1.64 -4.62
N LEU A 22 -15.84 -1.66 -3.35
CA LEU A 22 -14.79 -0.80 -2.83
C LEU A 22 -13.44 -1.07 -3.52
N MET A 23 -13.16 -2.32 -3.88
CA MET A 23 -11.98 -2.66 -4.68
C MET A 23 -12.04 -2.03 -6.08
N GLY A 24 -13.21 -2.04 -6.73
CA GLY A 24 -13.42 -1.31 -8.00
C GLY A 24 -13.13 0.19 -7.87
N LEU A 25 -13.50 0.79 -6.74
CA LEU A 25 -13.18 2.19 -6.45
C LEU A 25 -11.68 2.44 -6.25
N ILE A 26 -10.96 1.55 -5.54
CA ILE A 26 -9.49 1.63 -5.41
C ILE A 26 -8.82 1.57 -6.77
N TYR A 27 -9.22 0.64 -7.64
CA TYR A 27 -8.73 0.60 -9.01
C TYR A 27 -8.97 1.92 -9.75
N SER A 28 -10.17 2.50 -9.58
CA SER A 28 -10.52 3.78 -10.21
C SER A 28 -9.58 4.92 -9.78
N PHE A 29 -9.27 5.00 -8.48
CA PHE A 29 -8.29 5.95 -7.95
C PHE A 29 -6.87 5.68 -8.46
N ALA A 30 -6.43 4.41 -8.47
CA ALA A 30 -5.10 4.05 -8.94
C ALA A 30 -4.91 4.38 -10.43
N PHE A 31 -5.86 4.02 -11.29
CA PHE A 31 -5.82 4.31 -12.72
C PHE A 31 -5.92 5.81 -13.03
N SER A 32 -6.81 6.54 -12.35
CA SER A 32 -6.91 8.00 -12.55
C SER A 32 -5.65 8.74 -12.08
N SER A 33 -5.01 8.25 -11.01
CA SER A 33 -3.71 8.78 -10.57
C SER A 33 -2.63 8.62 -11.63
N TRP A 34 -2.61 7.50 -12.36
CA TRP A 34 -1.73 7.32 -13.51
C TRP A 34 -2.08 8.25 -14.67
N TYR A 35 -3.37 8.32 -15.04
CA TYR A 35 -3.87 9.08 -16.19
C TYR A 35 -3.32 10.52 -16.24
N TYR A 36 -3.38 11.25 -15.13
CA TYR A 36 -2.93 12.64 -15.06
C TYR A 36 -1.42 12.80 -15.23
N GLN A 37 -0.64 11.78 -14.85
CA GLN A 37 0.82 11.82 -14.86
C GLN A 37 1.44 11.23 -16.13
N ILE A 38 0.72 10.42 -16.90
CA ILE A 38 1.24 9.78 -18.12
C ILE A 38 1.84 10.78 -19.11
N PRO A 39 1.21 11.90 -19.47
CA PRO A 39 1.79 12.80 -20.46
C PRO A 39 3.14 13.37 -20.02
N ALA A 40 3.29 13.64 -18.73
CA ALA A 40 4.50 14.20 -18.17
C ALA A 40 5.60 13.14 -17.97
N LEU A 41 5.22 11.90 -17.65
CA LEU A 41 6.16 10.84 -17.34
C LEU A 41 6.53 9.99 -18.56
N TYR A 42 5.59 9.59 -19.41
CA TYR A 42 5.76 8.50 -20.38
C TYR A 42 5.48 8.85 -21.84
N SER A 43 4.96 10.05 -22.11
CA SER A 43 4.82 10.51 -23.51
C SER A 43 6.19 10.56 -24.19
N LYS A 44 6.20 10.78 -25.51
CA LYS A 44 7.43 11.00 -26.28
C LYS A 44 8.34 12.08 -25.66
N ASN A 45 7.72 13.10 -25.07
CA ASN A 45 8.41 14.19 -24.36
C ASN A 45 8.37 14.03 -22.83
N GLY A 46 8.07 12.84 -22.31
CA GLY A 46 8.02 12.56 -20.88
C GLY A 46 9.40 12.42 -20.24
N LEU A 47 9.45 12.26 -18.91
CA LEU A 47 10.71 11.98 -18.18
C LEU A 47 11.30 10.61 -18.50
N MET A 48 10.47 9.62 -18.78
CA MET A 48 10.85 8.27 -19.14
C MET A 48 9.96 7.76 -20.28
N PRO A 49 10.20 8.21 -21.53
CA PRO A 49 9.37 7.86 -22.67
C PRO A 49 9.27 6.35 -22.91
N ILE A 50 8.07 5.86 -23.24
CA ILE A 50 7.82 4.43 -23.52
C ILE A 50 8.70 3.89 -24.65
N ALA A 51 9.03 4.75 -25.62
CA ALA A 51 9.87 4.39 -26.75
C ALA A 51 11.30 3.96 -26.35
N GLN A 52 11.77 4.40 -25.18
CA GLN A 52 13.12 4.10 -24.67
C GLN A 52 13.14 2.87 -23.75
N ILE A 53 11.99 2.23 -23.53
CA ILE A 53 11.91 1.04 -22.67
C ILE A 53 12.57 -0.15 -23.36
N GLN A 54 13.42 -0.86 -22.61
CA GLN A 54 13.93 -2.15 -23.03
C GLN A 54 12.84 -3.22 -22.94
N TRP A 55 12.21 -3.51 -24.08
CA TRP A 55 11.13 -4.50 -24.14
C TRP A 55 11.65 -5.93 -23.98
N LEU A 56 11.11 -6.64 -23.00
CA LEU A 56 11.35 -8.07 -22.80
C LEU A 56 10.22 -8.90 -23.42
N ASN A 57 10.45 -10.21 -23.54
CA ASN A 57 9.44 -11.17 -23.99
C ASN A 57 8.21 -11.16 -23.06
N VAL A 58 7.04 -11.51 -23.62
CA VAL A 58 5.75 -11.52 -22.92
C VAL A 58 5.77 -12.33 -21.62
N THR A 59 6.56 -13.41 -21.56
CA THR A 59 6.70 -14.23 -20.35
C THR A 59 7.43 -13.52 -19.20
N LYS A 60 8.36 -12.61 -19.51
CA LYS A 60 9.14 -11.84 -18.52
C LYS A 60 8.56 -10.45 -18.25
N MET A 61 7.78 -9.92 -19.19
CA MET A 61 7.14 -8.61 -19.11
C MET A 61 5.72 -8.71 -19.67
N PRO A 62 4.78 -9.33 -18.93
CA PRO A 62 3.41 -9.47 -19.36
C PRO A 62 2.70 -8.11 -19.35
N THR A 63 2.40 -7.59 -20.53
CA THR A 63 1.72 -6.29 -20.69
C THR A 63 0.97 -6.23 -22.02
N LEU A 64 -0.19 -5.59 -22.00
CA LEU A 64 -0.97 -5.30 -23.23
C LEU A 64 -0.25 -4.33 -24.16
N LEU A 65 0.72 -3.55 -23.66
CA LEU A 65 1.51 -2.63 -24.48
C LEU A 65 2.45 -3.34 -25.47
N GLN A 66 2.59 -4.67 -25.39
CA GLN A 66 3.28 -5.44 -26.43
C GLN A 66 2.54 -5.38 -27.77
N LEU A 67 1.21 -5.15 -27.75
CA LEU A 67 0.39 -4.98 -28.95
C LEU A 67 0.58 -3.60 -29.58
N SER A 68 0.78 -2.57 -28.76
CA SER A 68 0.96 -1.19 -29.21
C SER A 68 1.82 -0.42 -28.21
N LYS A 69 3.04 -0.09 -28.63
CA LYS A 69 4.11 0.50 -27.80
C LYS A 69 4.06 2.03 -27.85
N ASN A 70 2.92 2.62 -27.51
CA ASN A 70 2.72 4.07 -27.51
C ASN A 70 2.05 4.55 -26.22
N ASP A 71 2.21 5.84 -25.97
CA ASP A 71 1.61 6.55 -24.83
C ASP A 71 0.09 6.60 -24.90
N THR A 72 -0.48 6.69 -26.10
CA THR A 72 -1.93 6.66 -26.32
C THR A 72 -2.56 5.38 -25.73
N THR A 73 -1.93 4.23 -25.92
CA THR A 73 -2.38 2.94 -25.37
C THR A 73 -2.26 2.92 -23.85
N LEU A 74 -1.20 3.51 -23.29
CA LEU A 74 -1.07 3.68 -21.84
C LEU A 74 -2.21 4.54 -21.26
N THR A 75 -2.53 5.66 -21.93
CA THR A 75 -3.66 6.52 -21.57
C THR A 75 -4.99 5.79 -21.68
N LEU A 76 -5.23 5.04 -22.76
CA LEU A 76 -6.46 4.25 -22.93
C LEU A 76 -6.61 3.18 -21.84
N ILE A 77 -5.52 2.49 -21.47
CA ILE A 77 -5.51 1.53 -20.36
C ILE A 77 -5.99 2.20 -19.07
N THR A 78 -5.50 3.41 -18.76
CA THR A 78 -5.93 4.13 -17.56
C THR A 78 -7.39 4.57 -17.62
N ILE A 79 -7.87 5.09 -18.75
CA ILE A 79 -9.29 5.50 -18.89
C ILE A 79 -10.20 4.27 -18.74
N CYS A 80 -9.92 3.19 -19.47
CA CYS A 80 -10.68 1.95 -19.40
C CYS A 80 -10.68 1.37 -17.98
N GLY A 81 -9.51 1.33 -17.33
CA GLY A 81 -9.38 0.87 -15.95
C GLY A 81 -10.21 1.70 -14.97
N THR A 82 -10.19 3.03 -15.11
CA THR A 82 -11.03 3.92 -14.29
C THR A 82 -12.51 3.67 -14.51
N ILE A 83 -12.97 3.57 -15.76
CA ILE A 83 -14.39 3.36 -16.07
C ILE A 83 -14.87 2.00 -15.57
N ILE A 84 -14.12 0.92 -15.84
CA ILE A 84 -14.48 -0.44 -15.41
C ILE A 84 -14.51 -0.52 -13.88
N GLY A 85 -13.56 0.12 -13.20
CA GLY A 85 -13.54 0.20 -11.74
C GLY A 85 -14.78 0.91 -11.17
N LEU A 86 -15.18 2.03 -11.79
CA LEU A 86 -16.39 2.77 -11.38
C LEU A 86 -17.66 1.97 -11.64
N LEU A 87 -17.75 1.26 -12.77
CA LEU A 87 -18.88 0.37 -13.05
C LEU A 87 -18.99 -0.75 -12.02
N ALA A 88 -17.85 -1.34 -11.64
CA ALA A 88 -17.78 -2.35 -10.58
C ALA A 88 -18.18 -1.79 -9.21
N PHE A 89 -17.87 -0.53 -8.91
CA PHE A 89 -18.28 0.15 -7.69
C PHE A 89 -19.80 0.40 -7.65
N VAL A 90 -20.36 1.00 -8.70
CA VAL A 90 -21.76 1.46 -8.69
C VAL A 90 -22.76 0.31 -8.79
N SER A 91 -22.46 -0.73 -9.57
CA SER A 91 -23.47 -1.72 -9.95
C SER A 91 -23.05 -3.16 -9.67
N PRO A 92 -23.90 -3.96 -9.01
CA PRO A 92 -23.60 -5.37 -8.71
C PRO A 92 -23.51 -6.23 -9.97
N LYS A 93 -24.04 -5.76 -11.12
CA LYS A 93 -23.94 -6.47 -12.40
C LYS A 93 -22.49 -6.63 -12.87
N PHE A 94 -21.63 -5.69 -12.51
CA PHE A 94 -20.21 -5.69 -12.89
C PHE A 94 -19.32 -6.38 -11.86
N ILE A 95 -19.85 -6.88 -10.75
CA ILE A 95 -19.09 -7.66 -9.76
C ILE A 95 -18.97 -9.11 -10.27
N LYS A 96 -18.06 -9.32 -11.22
CA LYS A 96 -17.82 -10.61 -11.88
C LYS A 96 -16.33 -10.89 -11.95
N TRP A 97 -15.96 -12.17 -12.03
CA TRP A 97 -14.56 -12.59 -12.07
C TRP A 97 -13.79 -11.97 -13.23
N TYR A 98 -14.42 -11.86 -14.39
CA TYR A 98 -13.81 -11.26 -15.58
C TYR A 98 -13.58 -9.76 -15.44
N THR A 99 -14.41 -9.04 -14.66
CA THR A 99 -14.21 -7.62 -14.39
C THR A 99 -12.90 -7.39 -13.63
N PHE A 100 -12.68 -8.15 -12.56
CA PHE A 100 -11.44 -8.06 -11.78
C PHE A 100 -10.24 -8.62 -12.53
N PHE A 101 -10.43 -9.64 -13.38
CA PHE A 101 -9.38 -10.12 -14.27
C PHE A 101 -8.94 -9.03 -15.26
N ILE A 102 -9.88 -8.33 -15.90
CA ILE A 102 -9.57 -7.22 -16.82
C ILE A 102 -8.85 -6.10 -16.06
N LEU A 103 -9.38 -5.66 -14.91
CA LEU A 103 -8.73 -4.63 -14.08
C LEU A 103 -7.31 -5.03 -13.68
N TRP A 104 -7.10 -6.29 -13.31
CA TRP A 104 -5.79 -6.82 -12.94
C TRP A 104 -4.82 -6.83 -14.12
N VAL A 105 -5.23 -7.30 -15.31
CA VAL A 105 -4.40 -7.29 -16.53
C VAL A 105 -4.03 -5.86 -16.95
N LEU A 106 -4.99 -4.93 -16.88
CA LEU A 106 -4.76 -3.52 -17.18
C LEU A 106 -3.73 -2.91 -16.22
N TYR A 107 -3.84 -3.17 -14.91
CA TYR A 107 -2.89 -2.64 -13.93
C TYR A 107 -1.52 -3.29 -14.03
N LEU A 108 -1.46 -4.60 -14.29
CA LEU A 108 -0.21 -5.33 -14.54
C LEU A 108 0.55 -4.75 -15.73
N SER A 109 -0.21 -4.34 -16.77
CA SER A 109 0.35 -3.70 -17.95
C SER A 109 1.03 -2.37 -17.64
N LEU A 110 0.43 -1.55 -16.76
CA LEU A 110 1.03 -0.31 -16.26
C LEU A 110 2.26 -0.58 -15.39
N TYR A 111 2.13 -1.54 -14.46
CA TYR A 111 3.21 -1.89 -13.53
C TYR A 111 4.49 -2.29 -14.26
N ASN A 112 4.38 -3.18 -15.25
CA ASN A 112 5.54 -3.70 -15.98
C ASN A 112 6.22 -2.67 -16.89
N VAL A 113 5.49 -1.64 -17.33
CA VAL A 113 6.02 -0.54 -18.17
C VAL A 113 6.46 0.65 -17.32
N GLY A 114 6.02 0.75 -16.07
CA GLY A 114 6.20 1.93 -15.23
C GLY A 114 7.63 2.19 -14.71
N GLN A 115 8.61 1.33 -14.94
CA GLN A 115 10.02 1.56 -14.55
C GLN A 115 10.15 2.07 -13.10
N ASP A 116 10.87 3.18 -12.87
CA ASP A 116 11.09 3.77 -11.55
C ASP A 116 9.81 4.33 -10.95
N PHE A 117 8.84 4.77 -11.76
CA PHE A 117 7.57 5.28 -11.23
C PHE A 117 6.52 4.19 -11.02
N SER A 118 6.83 2.90 -11.21
CA SER A 118 6.06 1.78 -10.66
C SER A 118 6.86 1.11 -9.53
N GLN A 119 6.57 -0.14 -9.16
CA GLN A 119 7.35 -0.91 -8.16
C GLN A 119 7.21 -0.48 -6.70
N PHE A 120 6.22 0.33 -6.36
CA PHE A 120 5.92 0.63 -4.96
C PHE A 120 5.12 -0.49 -4.28
N GLN A 121 5.17 -0.58 -2.95
CA GLN A 121 4.49 -1.65 -2.20
C GLN A 121 2.97 -1.68 -2.38
N TRP A 122 2.33 -0.53 -2.61
CA TRP A 122 0.89 -0.47 -2.89
C TRP A 122 0.53 -0.93 -4.30
N ASP A 123 1.44 -0.79 -5.27
CA ASP A 123 1.21 -1.27 -6.64
C ASP A 123 1.19 -2.81 -6.66
N ILE A 124 2.18 -3.45 -6.04
CA ILE A 124 2.22 -4.93 -5.90
C ILE A 124 1.07 -5.46 -5.01
N MET A 125 0.66 -4.69 -3.98
CA MET A 125 -0.48 -5.06 -3.14
C MET A 125 -1.79 -5.02 -3.93
N LEU A 126 -1.98 -4.02 -4.79
CA LEU A 126 -3.16 -3.93 -5.66
C LEU A 126 -3.21 -5.08 -6.67
N LEU A 127 -2.06 -5.49 -7.21
CA LEU A 127 -1.97 -6.66 -8.09
C LEU A 127 -2.35 -7.96 -7.38
N GLU A 128 -1.77 -8.22 -6.21
CA GLU A 128 -2.04 -9.44 -5.45
C GLU A 128 -3.48 -9.50 -4.95
N SER A 129 -3.98 -8.40 -4.38
CA SER A 129 -5.37 -8.32 -3.92
C SER A 129 -6.38 -8.37 -5.06
N GLY A 130 -6.08 -7.76 -6.21
CA GLY A 130 -6.86 -7.85 -7.43
C GLY A 130 -7.01 -9.27 -7.95
N PHE A 131 -5.91 -10.01 -7.99
CA PHE A 131 -5.92 -11.42 -8.34
C PHE A 131 -6.77 -12.24 -7.37
N ILE A 132 -6.64 -12.00 -6.07
CA ILE A 132 -7.48 -12.66 -5.06
C ILE A 132 -8.96 -12.29 -5.24
N CYS A 133 -9.31 -11.08 -5.66
CA CYS A 133 -10.70 -10.69 -5.94
C CYS A 133 -11.34 -11.50 -7.08
N ILE A 134 -10.56 -11.95 -8.06
CA ILE A 134 -11.04 -12.89 -9.10
C ILE A 134 -11.52 -14.17 -8.42
N ILE A 135 -10.70 -14.75 -7.54
CA ILE A 135 -11.03 -15.97 -6.80
C ILE A 135 -12.17 -15.69 -5.82
N PHE A 136 -12.22 -14.52 -5.20
CA PHE A 136 -13.28 -14.15 -4.28
C PHE A 136 -14.64 -14.08 -4.97
N THR A 137 -14.73 -13.68 -6.23
CA THR A 137 -15.99 -13.74 -6.98
C THR A 137 -16.43 -15.17 -7.32
N ILE A 138 -15.50 -16.08 -7.62
CA ILE A 138 -15.79 -17.47 -8.05
C ILE A 138 -16.04 -18.38 -6.83
N MET A 139 -15.20 -18.23 -5.80
CA MET A 139 -15.10 -19.09 -4.62
C MET A 139 -15.09 -18.21 -3.36
N PRO A 140 -16.23 -17.65 -2.93
CA PRO A 140 -16.29 -16.63 -1.87
C PRO A 140 -15.61 -17.02 -0.56
N SER A 141 -15.78 -18.27 -0.13
CA SER A 141 -15.16 -18.77 1.09
C SER A 141 -13.63 -18.83 1.00
N VAL A 142 -13.08 -19.18 -0.17
CA VAL A 142 -11.62 -19.25 -0.37
C VAL A 142 -11.05 -17.84 -0.54
N GLY A 143 -11.68 -17.00 -1.36
CA GLY A 143 -11.22 -15.64 -1.57
C GLY A 143 -11.25 -14.80 -0.30
N ARG A 144 -12.28 -14.93 0.56
CA ARG A 144 -12.31 -14.27 1.87
C ARG A 144 -11.08 -14.62 2.70
N GLU A 145 -10.73 -15.90 2.72
CA GLU A 145 -9.63 -16.42 3.52
C GLU A 145 -8.26 -16.02 2.98
N LEU A 146 -8.13 -15.94 1.65
CA LEU A 146 -6.94 -15.40 0.99
C LEU A 146 -6.78 -13.89 1.23
N LEU A 147 -7.88 -13.11 1.22
CA LEU A 147 -7.85 -11.68 1.57
C LEU A 147 -7.48 -11.48 3.05
N ARG A 148 -8.06 -12.29 3.94
CA ARG A 148 -7.72 -12.31 5.37
C ARG A 148 -6.25 -12.65 5.60
N TRP A 149 -5.71 -13.62 4.84
CA TRP A 149 -4.30 -13.99 4.86
C TRP A 149 -3.39 -12.90 4.32
N LEU A 150 -3.78 -12.22 3.23
CA LEU A 150 -3.05 -11.06 2.73
C LEU A 150 -3.03 -9.92 3.76
N ALA A 151 -4.17 -9.61 4.38
CA ALA A 151 -4.26 -8.60 5.44
C ALA A 151 -3.36 -8.97 6.64
N PHE A 152 -3.40 -10.23 7.08
CA PHE A 152 -2.52 -10.73 8.13
C PHE A 152 -1.05 -10.54 7.76
N ARG A 153 -0.61 -11.02 6.59
CA ARG A 153 0.79 -10.87 6.14
C ARG A 153 1.22 -9.42 6.10
N LEU A 154 0.39 -8.54 5.55
CA LEU A 154 0.68 -7.11 5.46
C LEU A 154 1.03 -6.52 6.83
N TYR A 155 0.15 -6.70 7.81
CA TYR A 155 0.33 -6.11 9.14
C TYR A 155 1.38 -6.81 9.96
N PHE A 156 1.31 -8.15 10.00
CA PHE A 156 2.22 -8.95 10.80
C PHE A 156 3.67 -8.79 10.31
N SER A 157 3.92 -8.88 8.99
CA SER A 157 5.25 -8.61 8.44
C SER A 157 5.68 -7.17 8.72
N SER A 158 4.79 -6.19 8.57
CA SER A 158 5.12 -4.79 8.84
C SER A 158 5.49 -4.51 10.30
N GLY A 159 4.92 -5.23 11.27
CA GLY A 159 5.31 -5.16 12.67
C GLY A 159 6.63 -5.87 12.93
N LEU A 160 6.73 -7.12 12.47
CA LEU A 160 7.86 -7.98 12.76
C LEU A 160 9.18 -7.48 12.14
N VAL A 161 9.17 -6.97 10.90
CA VAL A 161 10.40 -6.43 10.29
C VAL A 161 10.98 -5.26 11.06
N LYS A 162 10.15 -4.48 11.78
CA LYS A 162 10.63 -3.37 12.62
C LYS A 162 11.42 -3.89 13.82
N PHE A 163 10.98 -4.98 14.43
CA PHE A 163 11.74 -5.68 15.47
C PHE A 163 13.04 -6.27 14.93
N LEU A 164 12.96 -7.02 13.83
CA LEU A 164 14.10 -7.71 13.23
C LEU A 164 15.13 -6.75 12.61
N SER A 165 14.75 -5.51 12.32
CA SER A 165 15.64 -4.51 11.73
C SER A 165 16.82 -4.08 12.60
N GLN A 166 16.73 -4.30 13.92
CA GLN A 166 17.64 -3.74 14.93
C GLN A 166 17.81 -2.21 14.86
N CYS A 167 16.82 -1.51 14.28
CA CYS A 167 16.87 -0.06 14.19
C CYS A 167 16.65 0.56 15.58
N GLU A 168 17.63 1.35 16.04
CA GLU A 168 17.62 1.94 17.38
C GLU A 168 16.34 2.75 17.66
N THR A 169 15.82 3.49 16.69
CA THR A 169 14.60 4.30 16.91
C THR A 169 13.36 3.44 17.18
N TRP A 170 13.26 2.26 16.57
CA TRP A 170 12.16 1.34 16.86
C TRP A 170 12.32 0.70 18.25
N TRP A 171 13.55 0.33 18.60
CA TRP A 171 13.87 -0.30 19.88
C TRP A 171 13.86 0.67 21.07
N ASN A 172 14.04 1.96 20.82
CA ASN A 172 14.01 3.00 21.84
C ASN A 172 12.63 3.69 21.90
N LEU A 173 11.66 3.20 21.13
CA LEU A 173 10.31 3.78 20.98
C LEU A 173 10.29 5.24 20.50
N THR A 174 11.35 5.70 19.83
CA THR A 174 11.48 7.08 19.32
C THR A 174 11.20 7.23 17.83
N ALA A 175 10.80 6.14 17.16
CA ALA A 175 10.52 6.13 15.73
C ALA A 175 9.56 7.25 15.28
N LEU A 176 8.47 7.50 16.03
CA LEU A 176 7.51 8.54 15.70
C LEU A 176 7.98 9.97 16.01
N HIS A 177 9.09 10.15 16.74
CA HIS A 177 9.73 11.47 16.87
C HIS A 177 10.29 11.95 15.54
N HIS A 178 10.67 11.03 14.65
CA HIS A 178 11.23 11.34 13.34
C HIS A 178 10.20 11.17 12.22
N HIS A 179 9.38 10.12 12.32
CA HIS A 179 8.51 9.65 11.24
C HIS A 179 7.65 10.76 10.64
N PHE A 180 6.97 11.57 11.45
CA PHE A 180 6.04 12.60 10.96
C PHE A 180 6.68 13.64 10.04
N ALA A 181 7.95 13.97 10.25
CA ALA A 181 8.69 14.89 9.39
C ALA A 181 9.34 14.17 8.19
N SER A 182 9.75 12.92 8.38
CA SER A 182 10.52 12.15 7.39
C SER A 182 9.66 11.41 6.36
N GLN A 183 8.33 11.38 6.52
CA GLN A 183 7.41 10.82 5.51
C GLN A 183 7.63 11.44 4.13
N CYS A 184 7.16 10.78 3.07
CA CYS A 184 7.35 11.29 1.73
C CYS A 184 6.69 12.67 1.52
N ILE A 185 5.41 12.81 1.85
CA ILE A 185 4.62 14.03 1.65
C ILE A 185 3.88 14.34 2.97
N PRO A 186 4.57 14.90 3.98
CA PRO A 186 3.97 15.22 5.25
C PRO A 186 3.15 16.51 5.11
N HIS A 187 2.01 16.56 5.79
CA HIS A 187 1.07 17.67 5.70
C HIS A 187 0.81 18.30 7.07
N PHE A 188 -0.12 19.25 7.13
CA PHE A 188 -0.41 20.02 8.34
C PHE A 188 -0.63 19.20 9.61
N LEU A 189 -1.36 18.08 9.53
CA LEU A 189 -1.60 17.23 10.69
C LEU A 189 -0.36 16.39 11.07
N SER A 190 0.51 16.07 10.11
CA SER A 190 1.83 15.49 10.41
C SER A 190 2.66 16.45 11.27
N TRP A 191 2.65 17.75 10.97
CA TRP A 191 3.34 18.76 11.78
C TRP A 191 2.78 18.83 13.20
N TRP A 192 1.45 18.84 13.36
CA TRP A 192 0.83 18.80 14.70
C TRP A 192 1.15 17.53 15.47
N ALA A 193 1.08 16.36 14.82
CA ALA A 193 1.43 15.09 15.43
C ALA A 193 2.91 15.06 15.88
N HIS A 194 3.79 15.76 15.17
CA HIS A 194 5.19 15.91 15.56
C HIS A 194 5.36 16.69 16.88
N GLN A 195 4.49 17.66 17.16
CA GLN A 195 4.52 18.48 18.38
C GLN A 195 4.06 17.72 19.64
N LEU A 196 3.47 16.53 19.50
CA LEU A 196 3.02 15.76 20.65
C LEU A 196 4.17 15.49 21.64
N PRO A 197 3.88 15.46 22.96
CA PRO A 197 4.84 15.06 23.99
C PRO A 197 5.54 13.74 23.68
N SER A 198 6.77 13.62 24.19
CA SER A 198 7.64 12.47 23.93
C SER A 198 7.00 11.15 24.37
N GLU A 199 6.34 11.19 25.52
CA GLU A 199 5.67 10.08 26.19
C GLU A 199 4.51 9.55 25.34
N ILE A 200 3.71 10.46 24.76
CA ILE A 200 2.61 10.11 23.86
C ILE A 200 3.16 9.44 22.60
N LYS A 201 4.24 9.99 22.00
CA LYS A 201 4.86 9.38 20.82
C LYS A 201 5.45 8.00 21.10
N LYS A 202 6.09 7.79 22.26
CA LYS A 202 6.57 6.47 22.69
C LYS A 202 5.42 5.47 22.84
N PHE A 203 4.33 5.89 23.48
CA PHE A 203 3.12 5.07 23.59
C PHE A 203 2.56 4.72 22.21
N MET A 204 2.50 5.68 21.28
CA MET A 204 2.05 5.44 19.91
C MET A 204 2.94 4.42 19.17
N VAL A 205 4.25 4.41 19.40
CA VAL A 205 5.15 3.38 18.83
C VAL A 205 4.84 2.00 19.40
N ALA A 206 4.67 1.88 20.72
CA ALA A 206 4.29 0.63 21.36
C ALA A 206 2.90 0.15 20.88
N ALA A 207 1.92 1.04 20.80
CA ALA A 207 0.59 0.78 20.27
C ALA A 207 0.64 0.33 18.81
N ASN A 208 1.52 0.93 17.99
CA ASN A 208 1.73 0.49 16.62
C ASN A 208 2.24 -0.96 16.53
N PHE A 209 3.21 -1.36 17.36
CA PHE A 209 3.63 -2.76 17.43
C PHE A 209 2.48 -3.68 17.86
N TYR A 210 1.73 -3.26 18.88
CA TYR A 210 0.62 -4.02 19.40
C TYR A 210 -0.44 -4.29 18.32
N VAL A 211 -0.88 -3.22 17.65
CA VAL A 211 -1.89 -3.30 16.59
C VAL A 211 -1.37 -4.12 15.41
N LEU A 212 -0.14 -3.89 14.94
CA LEU A 212 0.39 -4.60 13.77
C LEU A 212 0.54 -6.11 14.01
N ILE A 213 1.00 -6.53 15.19
CA ILE A 213 1.29 -7.94 15.47
C ILE A 213 0.05 -8.64 16.02
N PHE A 214 -0.45 -8.20 17.18
CA PHE A 214 -1.55 -8.88 17.87
C PHE A 214 -2.88 -8.62 17.19
N GLY A 215 -3.11 -7.38 16.73
CA GLY A 215 -4.30 -7.04 15.96
C GLY A 215 -4.44 -7.90 14.71
N ALA A 216 -3.33 -8.29 14.06
CA ALA A 216 -3.34 -9.21 12.94
C ALA A 216 -3.65 -10.66 13.36
N ILE A 217 -3.07 -11.16 14.46
CA ILE A 217 -3.34 -12.51 14.97
C ILE A 217 -4.84 -12.69 15.28
N TYR A 218 -5.51 -11.65 15.81
CA TYR A 218 -6.94 -11.68 16.11
C TYR A 218 -7.84 -12.03 14.93
N PHE A 219 -7.39 -11.87 13.68
CA PHE A 219 -8.16 -12.22 12.49
C PHE A 219 -8.54 -13.70 12.42
N TYR A 220 -7.75 -14.58 13.04
CA TYR A 220 -7.92 -16.03 13.00
C TYR A 220 -8.54 -16.60 14.27
N PHE A 221 -8.88 -15.78 15.26
CA PHE A 221 -9.58 -16.27 16.43
C PHE A 221 -10.97 -16.80 16.05
N PRO A 222 -11.43 -17.91 16.64
CA PRO A 222 -12.75 -18.48 16.39
C PRO A 222 -13.89 -17.56 16.87
N THR A 223 -13.64 -16.74 17.88
CA THR A 223 -14.59 -15.78 18.44
C THR A 223 -14.80 -14.59 17.51
N ARG A 224 -16.07 -14.34 17.14
CA ARG A 224 -16.46 -13.20 16.32
C ARG A 224 -16.08 -11.84 16.96
N PHE A 225 -16.24 -11.71 18.27
CA PHE A 225 -15.94 -10.47 18.99
C PHE A 225 -14.47 -10.07 18.85
N ILE A 226 -13.55 -11.02 19.04
CA ILE A 226 -12.10 -10.80 18.95
C ILE A 226 -11.68 -10.43 17.52
N ARG A 227 -12.26 -11.10 16.51
CA ARG A 227 -12.07 -10.75 15.10
C ARG A 227 -12.47 -9.31 14.79
N ILE A 228 -13.65 -8.89 15.24
CA ILE A 228 -14.14 -7.51 15.09
C ILE A 228 -13.22 -6.53 15.81
N PHE A 229 -12.76 -6.87 17.01
CA PHE A 229 -11.82 -6.03 17.75
C PHE A 229 -10.50 -5.85 16.99
N GLY A 230 -9.93 -6.92 16.42
CA GLY A 230 -8.78 -6.85 15.53
C GLY A 230 -9.01 -5.95 14.31
N PHE A 231 -10.19 -6.04 13.67
CA PHE A 231 -10.58 -5.14 12.60
C PHE A 231 -10.60 -3.67 13.06
N LEU A 232 -11.22 -3.36 14.20
CA LEU A 232 -11.33 -1.99 14.72
C LEU A 232 -9.97 -1.39 15.06
N LEU A 233 -9.04 -2.19 15.61
CA LEU A 233 -7.66 -1.77 15.85
C LEU A 233 -6.96 -1.35 14.55
N GLN A 234 -7.00 -2.20 13.53
CA GLN A 234 -6.39 -1.85 12.23
C GLN A 234 -7.08 -0.68 11.55
N PHE A 235 -8.41 -0.65 11.55
CA PHE A 235 -9.19 0.44 10.96
C PHE A 235 -8.78 1.78 11.57
N THR A 236 -8.76 1.86 12.90
CA THR A 236 -8.38 3.08 13.64
C THR A 236 -6.95 3.50 13.32
N MET A 237 -6.01 2.55 13.27
CA MET A 237 -4.63 2.82 12.90
C MET A 237 -4.51 3.34 11.46
N GLN A 238 -5.21 2.72 10.49
CA GLN A 238 -5.17 3.18 9.09
C GLN A 238 -5.75 4.57 8.92
N ILE A 239 -6.87 4.89 9.58
CA ILE A 239 -7.42 6.25 9.59
C ILE A 239 -6.43 7.23 10.20
N SER A 240 -5.76 6.86 11.30
CA SER A 240 -4.75 7.71 11.93
C SER A 240 -3.55 7.97 11.02
N ILE A 241 -3.13 6.97 10.23
CA ILE A 241 -2.06 7.11 9.23
C ILE A 241 -2.49 8.04 8.09
N ILE A 242 -3.72 7.89 7.57
CA ILE A 242 -4.28 8.80 6.54
C ILE A 242 -4.30 10.23 7.06
N LEU A 243 -4.75 10.44 8.30
CA LEU A 243 -4.83 11.77 8.90
C LEU A 243 -3.47 12.40 9.19
N THR A 244 -2.39 11.62 9.25
CA THR A 244 -1.06 12.13 9.63
C THR A 244 0.00 11.91 8.56
N GLY A 245 -0.39 11.51 7.35
CA GLY A 245 0.52 11.34 6.23
C GLY A 245 -0.20 10.96 4.94
N ASN A 246 0.45 11.24 3.81
CA ASN A 246 -0.07 10.92 2.49
C ASN A 246 0.53 9.61 1.97
N TYR A 247 -0.28 8.55 1.92
CA TYR A 247 0.10 7.23 1.38
C TYR A 247 -0.86 6.76 0.29
N ASN A 248 -1.20 7.64 -0.66
CA ASN A 248 -2.01 7.31 -1.83
C ASN A 248 -3.30 6.51 -1.50
N PHE A 249 -3.60 5.45 -2.24
CA PHE A 249 -4.72 4.55 -1.98
C PHE A 249 -4.37 3.37 -1.04
N PHE A 250 -3.11 3.24 -0.60
CA PHE A 250 -2.60 2.12 0.20
C PHE A 250 -3.41 1.89 1.49
N ASN A 251 -3.66 2.94 2.27
CA ASN A 251 -4.37 2.80 3.55
C ASN A 251 -5.83 2.36 3.33
N LEU A 252 -6.49 2.92 2.31
CA LEU A 252 -7.86 2.54 1.96
C LEU A 252 -7.93 1.07 1.51
N LEU A 253 -6.97 0.64 0.67
CA LEU A 253 -6.85 -0.77 0.28
C LEU A 253 -6.63 -1.67 1.49
N SER A 254 -5.76 -1.27 2.43
CA SER A 254 -5.49 -2.02 3.66
C SER A 254 -6.74 -2.18 4.54
N ILE A 255 -7.56 -1.13 4.66
CA ILE A 255 -8.85 -1.20 5.34
C ILE A 255 -9.78 -2.22 4.66
N ILE A 256 -9.92 -2.14 3.33
CA ILE A 256 -10.78 -3.04 2.55
C ILE A 256 -10.36 -4.50 2.70
N LEU A 257 -9.06 -4.79 2.68
CA LEU A 257 -8.53 -6.14 2.92
C LEU A 257 -8.92 -6.65 4.31
N THR A 258 -8.84 -5.79 5.32
CA THR A 258 -9.16 -6.15 6.71
C THR A 258 -10.65 -6.39 6.93
N MET A 259 -11.53 -5.80 6.10
CA MET A 259 -12.97 -6.08 6.15
C MET A 259 -13.29 -7.56 5.91
N ALA A 260 -12.40 -8.35 5.30
CA ALA A 260 -12.58 -9.79 5.12
C ALA A 260 -12.78 -10.56 6.44
N VAL A 261 -12.41 -9.95 7.58
CA VAL A 261 -12.58 -10.50 8.93
C VAL A 261 -14.02 -10.35 9.46
N LEU A 262 -14.81 -9.44 8.88
CA LEU A 262 -16.20 -9.13 9.27
C LEU A 262 -17.21 -10.12 8.67
N ASP A 263 -18.50 -9.90 8.95
CA ASP A 263 -19.63 -10.65 8.41
C ASP A 263 -20.83 -9.74 8.04
N ASP A 264 -21.84 -10.30 7.38
CA ASP A 264 -23.04 -9.57 6.96
C ASP A 264 -23.82 -8.99 8.15
N TYR A 265 -23.79 -9.67 9.30
CA TYR A 265 -24.48 -9.19 10.51
C TYR A 265 -23.82 -7.92 11.08
N PHE A 266 -22.50 -7.78 10.95
CA PHE A 266 -21.79 -6.56 11.35
C PHE A 266 -22.25 -5.36 10.52
N ILE A 267 -22.34 -5.53 9.20
CA ILE A 267 -22.87 -4.49 8.29
C ILE A 267 -24.31 -4.16 8.66
N TYR A 268 -25.17 -5.17 8.81
CA TYR A 268 -26.57 -4.96 9.16
C TYR A 268 -26.75 -4.18 10.47
N LYS A 269 -25.93 -4.44 11.49
CA LYS A 269 -26.05 -3.79 12.79
C LYS A 269 -25.44 -2.39 12.83
N TYR A 270 -24.25 -2.20 12.26
CA TYR A 270 -23.44 -1.00 12.51
C TYR A 270 -23.33 -0.04 11.33
N PHE A 271 -23.60 -0.48 10.10
CA PHE A 271 -23.45 0.40 8.94
C PHE A 271 -24.69 1.29 8.77
N PRO A 272 -24.53 2.49 8.19
CA PRO A 272 -25.65 3.38 7.88
C PRO A 272 -26.57 2.80 6.79
N SER A 273 -27.81 3.29 6.72
CA SER A 273 -28.84 2.80 5.79
C SER A 273 -28.46 3.01 4.32
N GLN A 274 -27.71 4.06 4.02
CA GLN A 274 -27.20 4.36 2.67
C GLN A 274 -26.31 3.20 2.17
N ILE A 275 -25.37 2.71 2.99
CA ILE A 275 -24.50 1.60 2.59
C ILE A 275 -25.29 0.30 2.45
N LYS A 276 -26.26 0.05 3.33
CA LYS A 276 -27.14 -1.13 3.23
C LYS A 276 -27.94 -1.12 1.94
N THR A 277 -28.48 0.03 1.56
CA THR A 277 -29.22 0.21 0.31
C THR A 277 -28.30 0.05 -0.89
N PHE A 278 -27.11 0.64 -0.85
CA PHE A 278 -26.09 0.55 -1.89
C PHE A 278 -25.73 -0.91 -2.26
N ILE A 279 -25.65 -1.79 -1.25
CA ILE A 279 -25.35 -3.22 -1.44
C ILE A 279 -26.60 -4.10 -1.54
N ASN A 280 -27.79 -3.51 -1.70
CA ASN A 280 -29.07 -4.20 -1.79
C ASN A 280 -29.37 -5.14 -0.59
N MET A 281 -28.95 -4.75 0.62
CA MET A 281 -29.18 -5.52 1.84
C MET A 281 -30.66 -5.45 2.25
N PRO A 282 -31.31 -6.59 2.59
CA PRO A 282 -32.72 -6.61 2.97
C PRO A 282 -32.95 -5.91 4.32
N LYS A 283 -34.18 -5.41 4.51
CA LYS A 283 -34.61 -4.71 5.74
C LYS A 283 -34.51 -5.56 7.00
N SER A 284 -34.65 -6.87 6.87
CA SER A 284 -34.47 -7.85 7.93
C SER A 284 -33.58 -8.97 7.41
N ILE A 285 -32.54 -9.29 8.16
CA ILE A 285 -31.78 -10.53 7.98
C ILE A 285 -32.28 -11.49 9.04
N GLU A 286 -32.48 -12.78 8.68
CA GLU A 286 -32.67 -13.83 9.68
C GLU A 286 -31.52 -13.74 10.69
N VAL A 287 -31.83 -13.23 11.88
CA VAL A 287 -30.83 -13.11 12.92
C VAL A 287 -30.44 -14.53 13.26
N PHE A 288 -29.22 -14.86 12.92
CA PHE A 288 -28.55 -16.00 13.50
C PHE A 288 -28.69 -15.89 15.00
N GLU A 289 -29.53 -16.72 15.60
CA GLU A 289 -29.36 -17.06 17.01
C GLU A 289 -27.97 -17.68 17.09
N LEU A 290 -26.99 -16.87 17.50
CA LEU A 290 -25.82 -17.39 18.16
C LEU A 290 -26.38 -18.28 19.26
N LYS A 291 -26.36 -19.61 19.05
CA LYS A 291 -26.50 -20.57 20.14
C LYS A 291 -25.63 -19.99 21.24
N LYS A 292 -26.22 -19.71 22.42
CA LYS A 292 -25.50 -19.24 23.61
C LYS A 292 -24.17 -19.98 23.61
N SER A 293 -23.09 -19.30 23.20
CA SER A 293 -21.78 -19.94 23.22
C SER A 293 -21.59 -20.32 24.67
N ASN A 294 -21.24 -21.57 24.93
CA ASN A 294 -21.06 -22.05 26.31
C ASN A 294 -20.23 -20.98 27.02
N LYS A 295 -20.76 -20.32 28.08
CA LYS A 295 -20.09 -19.15 28.69
C LYS A 295 -18.64 -19.47 29.00
N LEU A 296 -18.36 -20.73 29.33
CA LEU A 296 -17.04 -21.33 29.50
C LEU A 296 -16.08 -21.13 28.31
N TYR A 297 -16.48 -21.42 27.06
CA TYR A 297 -15.61 -21.22 25.89
C TYR A 297 -15.28 -19.75 25.68
N LEU A 298 -16.28 -18.87 25.80
CA LEU A 298 -16.07 -17.42 25.68
C LEU A 298 -15.14 -16.91 26.80
N SER A 299 -15.31 -17.40 28.04
CA SER A 299 -14.42 -17.07 29.16
C SER A 299 -12.98 -17.55 28.92
N ILE A 300 -12.79 -18.79 28.43
CA ILE A 300 -11.46 -19.34 28.12
C ILE A 300 -10.81 -18.55 26.99
N GLU A 301 -11.53 -18.22 25.93
CA GLU A 301 -11.00 -17.42 24.82
C GLU A 301 -10.66 -15.99 25.25
N ILE A 302 -11.49 -15.36 26.09
CA ILE A 302 -11.18 -14.05 26.68
C ILE A 302 -9.96 -14.14 27.58
N ILE A 303 -9.80 -15.21 28.37
CA ILE A 303 -8.61 -15.44 29.19
C ILE A 303 -7.38 -15.66 28.30
N ILE A 304 -7.47 -16.46 27.23
CA ILE A 304 -6.37 -16.66 26.28
C ILE A 304 -6.03 -15.35 25.59
N CYS A 305 -7.02 -14.59 25.11
CA CYS A 305 -6.79 -13.25 24.59
C CYS A 305 -6.13 -12.39 25.65
N PHE A 306 -6.69 -12.23 26.84
CA PHE A 306 -6.13 -11.39 27.90
C PHE A 306 -4.74 -11.85 28.34
N TYR A 307 -4.43 -13.15 28.30
CA TYR A 307 -3.12 -13.71 28.59
C TYR A 307 -2.14 -13.39 27.44
N MET A 308 -2.47 -13.77 26.20
CA MET A 308 -1.64 -13.47 25.01
C MET A 308 -1.43 -11.97 24.82
N THR A 309 -2.40 -11.16 25.22
CA THR A 309 -2.40 -9.71 25.08
C THR A 309 -1.68 -9.08 26.27
N GLY A 310 -2.14 -9.35 27.49
CA GLY A 310 -1.63 -8.75 28.72
C GLY A 310 -0.24 -9.26 29.10
N VAL A 311 0.01 -10.57 29.06
CA VAL A 311 1.32 -11.14 29.43
C VAL A 311 2.37 -10.83 28.38
N MET A 312 2.06 -10.93 27.08
CA MET A 312 3.04 -10.58 26.06
C MET A 312 3.27 -9.08 25.97
N ILE A 313 2.25 -8.22 26.11
CA ILE A 313 2.48 -6.77 26.18
C ILE A 313 3.26 -6.41 27.44
N PHE A 314 2.94 -6.99 28.60
CA PHE A 314 3.67 -6.69 29.83
C PHE A 314 5.13 -7.15 29.74
N ASN A 315 5.39 -8.31 29.12
CA ASN A 315 6.75 -8.83 28.95
C ASN A 315 7.54 -8.10 27.85
N LEU A 316 6.89 -7.71 26.74
CA LEU A 316 7.54 -7.00 25.64
C LEU A 316 7.64 -5.49 25.90
N PHE A 317 6.67 -4.89 26.58
CA PHE A 317 6.56 -3.46 26.83
C PHE A 317 6.16 -3.15 28.28
N PRO A 318 7.03 -3.42 29.27
CA PRO A 318 6.75 -3.06 30.66
C PRO A 318 6.47 -1.56 30.80
N TYR A 319 5.55 -1.16 31.67
CA TYR A 319 5.23 0.27 31.89
C TYR A 319 6.47 1.10 32.21
N GLU A 320 7.35 0.61 33.08
CA GLU A 320 8.62 1.26 33.40
C GLU A 320 9.55 1.36 32.18
N THR A 321 9.49 0.40 31.25
CA THR A 321 10.26 0.47 30.00
C THR A 321 9.73 1.58 29.09
N ILE A 322 8.42 1.70 28.95
CA ILE A 322 7.78 2.74 28.12
C ILE A 322 8.10 4.14 28.68
N MET A 323 8.01 4.30 30.00
CA MET A 323 8.18 5.60 30.66
C MET A 323 9.65 5.97 30.88
N ASN A 324 10.47 5.03 31.36
CA ASN A 324 11.80 5.31 31.91
C ASN A 324 12.96 4.70 31.11
N ALA A 325 12.76 3.59 30.37
CA ALA A 325 13.88 2.94 29.68
C ALA A 325 14.23 3.63 28.35
N LYS A 326 15.52 3.56 28.01
CA LYS A 326 16.05 4.04 26.73
C LYS A 326 15.96 2.99 25.62
N LYS A 327 15.82 1.69 25.94
CA LYS A 327 15.82 0.56 24.99
C LYS A 327 14.93 -0.57 25.52
N LEU A 328 14.22 -1.27 24.61
CA LEU A 328 13.42 -2.46 24.95
C LEU A 328 14.32 -3.55 25.59
N PRO A 329 13.81 -4.29 26.59
CA PRO A 329 14.61 -5.21 27.41
C PRO A 329 14.94 -6.55 26.73
N PHE A 330 14.42 -6.80 25.53
CA PHE A 330 14.59 -8.07 24.81
C PHE A 330 15.55 -7.93 23.62
N THR A 331 16.14 -9.06 23.22
CA THR A 331 17.05 -9.22 22.09
C THR A 331 16.32 -9.74 20.85
N VAL A 332 16.98 -9.69 19.68
CA VAL A 332 16.48 -10.35 18.46
C VAL A 332 16.34 -11.86 18.67
N GLN A 333 17.23 -12.44 19.48
CA GLN A 333 17.21 -13.86 19.79
C GLN A 333 15.94 -14.22 20.57
N ASP A 334 15.54 -13.39 21.54
CA ASP A 334 14.28 -13.59 22.29
C ASP A 334 13.05 -13.55 21.37
N ILE A 335 13.02 -12.63 20.40
CA ILE A 335 11.94 -12.56 19.39
C ILE A 335 11.97 -13.80 18.47
N GLY A 336 13.17 -14.22 18.09
CA GLY A 336 13.42 -15.43 17.34
C GLY A 336 12.84 -16.66 18.05
N ASP A 337 13.20 -16.83 19.31
CA ASP A 337 12.78 -17.95 20.16
C ASP A 337 11.27 -17.95 20.42
N TYR A 338 10.66 -16.76 20.57
CA TYR A 338 9.24 -16.65 20.85
C TYR A 338 8.35 -16.83 19.61
N PHE A 339 8.66 -16.14 18.51
CA PHE A 339 7.78 -16.04 17.34
C PHE A 339 8.27 -16.80 16.11
N LEU A 340 9.59 -17.01 15.97
CA LEU A 340 10.20 -17.34 14.68
C LEU A 340 11.10 -18.58 14.72
N THR A 341 10.99 -19.42 15.75
CA THR A 341 11.52 -20.78 15.64
C THR A 341 10.79 -21.45 14.47
N GLU A 342 11.52 -22.22 13.66
CA GLU A 342 10.93 -22.91 12.51
C GLU A 342 9.68 -23.70 12.94
N ASN A 343 9.74 -24.32 14.12
CA ASN A 343 8.65 -25.06 14.72
C ASN A 343 7.44 -24.19 15.03
N ASN A 344 7.60 -23.05 15.75
CA ASN A 344 6.46 -22.23 16.17
C ASN A 344 5.71 -21.62 14.98
N LEU A 345 6.45 -21.12 13.97
CA LEU A 345 5.82 -20.57 12.77
C LEU A 345 5.10 -21.68 11.99
N ASN A 346 5.72 -22.86 11.83
CA ASN A 346 5.09 -23.99 11.16
C ASN A 346 3.82 -24.47 11.88
N TYR A 347 3.83 -24.55 13.21
CA TYR A 347 2.65 -24.91 13.99
C TYR A 347 1.52 -23.89 13.86
N PHE A 348 1.83 -22.59 13.87
CA PHE A 348 0.83 -21.54 13.64
C PHE A 348 0.21 -21.67 12.24
N LEU A 349 1.02 -21.91 11.21
CA LEU A 349 0.52 -22.08 9.85
C LEU A 349 -0.35 -23.34 9.71
N LEU A 350 0.06 -24.45 10.33
CA LEU A 350 -0.73 -25.68 10.41
C LEU A 350 -2.06 -25.47 11.14
N TYR A 351 -2.07 -24.64 12.18
CA TYR A 351 -3.30 -24.26 12.89
C TYR A 351 -4.26 -23.50 11.96
N VAL A 352 -3.76 -22.50 11.22
CA VAL A 352 -4.56 -21.73 10.25
C VAL A 352 -5.17 -22.65 9.20
N LEU A 353 -4.39 -23.60 8.66
CA LEU A 353 -4.84 -24.58 7.68
C LEU A 353 -5.91 -25.52 8.25
N THR A 354 -5.68 -26.05 9.45
CA THR A 354 -6.61 -26.97 10.12
C THR A 354 -7.96 -26.32 10.37
N PHE A 355 -7.96 -25.08 10.88
CA PHE A 355 -9.18 -24.33 11.12
C PHE A 355 -9.93 -24.00 9.83
N PHE A 356 -9.21 -23.62 8.77
CA PHE A 356 -9.79 -23.40 7.45
C PHE A 356 -10.46 -24.66 6.88
N PHE A 357 -9.81 -25.83 6.98
CA PHE A 357 -10.39 -27.09 6.50
C PHE A 357 -11.60 -27.52 7.31
N PHE A 358 -11.52 -27.40 8.64
CA PHE A 358 -12.68 -27.66 9.51
C PHE A 358 -13.85 -26.76 9.12
N TYR A 359 -13.60 -25.45 8.96
CA TYR A 359 -14.61 -24.47 8.56
C TYR A 359 -15.26 -24.85 7.24
N LEU A 360 -14.48 -25.11 6.18
CA LEU A 360 -15.03 -25.46 4.87
C LEU A 360 -15.83 -26.78 4.88
N THR A 361 -15.30 -27.80 5.55
CA THR A 361 -15.90 -29.14 5.58
C THR A 361 -17.21 -29.12 6.36
N TYR A 362 -17.20 -28.49 7.53
CA TYR A 362 -18.38 -28.34 8.38
C TYR A 362 -19.52 -27.64 7.64
N PHE A 363 -19.25 -26.52 6.95
CA PHE A 363 -20.32 -25.76 6.28
C PHE A 363 -20.84 -26.39 5.00
N ASN A 364 -20.01 -27.04 4.20
CA ASN A 364 -20.50 -27.69 2.98
C ASN A 364 -21.32 -28.94 3.32
N LEU A 365 -20.99 -29.67 4.39
CA LEU A 365 -21.75 -30.86 4.81
C LEU A 365 -23.11 -30.52 5.43
N GLN A 366 -23.28 -29.35 6.04
CA GLN A 366 -24.56 -28.94 6.63
C GLN A 366 -25.66 -28.64 5.61
N LYS A 367 -25.30 -28.40 4.34
CA LYS A 367 -26.24 -27.88 3.33
C LYS A 367 -26.79 -28.92 2.37
N GLU A 368 -26.30 -30.17 2.38
CA GLU A 368 -26.49 -31.09 1.26
C GLU A 368 -27.11 -32.44 1.70
N SER A 369 -28.07 -32.93 0.91
CA SER A 369 -28.65 -34.30 0.94
C SER A 369 -27.64 -35.37 0.49
N SER A 370 -27.91 -36.67 0.68
CA SER A 370 -26.89 -37.74 0.50
C SER A 370 -26.26 -37.83 -0.90
N GLN A 371 -27.01 -37.64 -1.99
CA GLN A 371 -26.46 -37.61 -3.36
C GLN A 371 -25.66 -36.33 -3.64
N SER A 372 -26.04 -35.24 -3.01
CA SER A 372 -25.38 -33.94 -3.13
C SER A 372 -24.11 -33.88 -2.24
N THR A 373 -24.01 -34.70 -1.20
CA THR A 373 -22.81 -34.84 -0.35
C THR A 373 -21.53 -35.15 -1.13
N ILE A 374 -21.56 -36.03 -2.14
CA ILE A 374 -20.36 -36.33 -2.96
C ILE A 374 -19.90 -35.09 -3.73
N ILE A 375 -20.84 -34.37 -4.34
CA ILE A 375 -20.56 -33.12 -5.06
C ILE A 375 -20.02 -32.06 -4.08
N ALA A 376 -20.59 -31.97 -2.87
CA ALA A 376 -20.12 -31.10 -1.81
C ALA A 376 -18.68 -31.44 -1.37
N ILE A 377 -18.36 -32.73 -1.25
CA ILE A 377 -17.00 -33.21 -0.93
C ILE A 377 -16.03 -32.82 -2.06
N LEU A 378 -16.36 -33.09 -3.32
CA LEU A 378 -15.52 -32.71 -4.47
C LEU A 378 -15.29 -31.20 -4.55
N LYS A 379 -16.34 -30.39 -4.35
CA LYS A 379 -16.23 -28.93 -4.27
C LYS A 379 -15.36 -28.49 -3.09
N THR A 380 -15.46 -29.16 -1.94
CA THR A 380 -14.63 -28.89 -0.76
C THR A 380 -13.17 -29.20 -1.06
N PHE A 381 -12.90 -30.34 -1.70
CA PHE A 381 -11.56 -30.75 -2.08
C PHE A 381 -10.92 -29.75 -3.07
N ALA A 382 -11.67 -29.31 -4.08
CA ALA A 382 -11.20 -28.28 -5.01
C ALA A 382 -10.87 -26.95 -4.29
N LYS A 383 -11.72 -26.51 -3.36
CA LYS A 383 -11.46 -25.32 -2.52
C LYS A 383 -10.20 -25.47 -1.67
N ILE A 384 -9.99 -26.65 -1.10
CA ILE A 384 -8.82 -26.98 -0.29
C ILE A 384 -7.55 -26.92 -1.13
N ILE A 385 -7.54 -27.54 -2.32
CA ILE A 385 -6.39 -27.52 -3.23
C ILE A 385 -6.00 -26.08 -3.58
N VAL A 386 -6.96 -25.28 -4.06
CA VAL A 386 -6.71 -23.89 -4.44
C VAL A 386 -6.14 -23.09 -3.27
N PHE A 387 -6.71 -23.22 -2.08
CA PHE A 387 -6.22 -22.52 -0.90
C PHE A 387 -4.81 -22.96 -0.50
N ILE A 388 -4.54 -24.27 -0.42
CA ILE A 388 -3.22 -24.80 -0.06
C ILE A 388 -2.16 -24.29 -1.03
N THR A 389 -2.40 -24.40 -2.35
CA THR A 389 -1.44 -23.97 -3.36
C THR A 389 -1.12 -22.48 -3.21
N MET A 390 -2.14 -21.63 -3.10
CA MET A 390 -1.92 -20.19 -2.95
C MET A 390 -1.29 -19.82 -1.61
N PHE A 391 -1.73 -20.44 -0.52
CA PHE A 391 -1.19 -20.23 0.80
C PHE A 391 0.29 -20.63 0.87
N SER A 392 0.68 -21.79 0.32
CA SER A 392 2.06 -22.23 0.29
C SER A 392 2.97 -21.30 -0.52
N MET A 393 2.52 -20.85 -1.71
CA MET A 393 3.27 -19.89 -2.52
C MET A 393 3.45 -18.55 -1.79
N SER A 394 2.36 -18.09 -1.19
CA SER A 394 2.29 -16.86 -0.42
C SER A 394 3.11 -16.90 0.88
N ASN A 395 3.18 -18.06 1.54
CA ASN A 395 3.96 -18.25 2.76
C ASN A 395 5.46 -18.14 2.49
N MET A 396 5.93 -18.64 1.34
CA MET A 396 7.33 -18.48 0.94
C MET A 396 7.71 -17.01 0.82
N THR A 397 6.89 -16.18 0.15
CA THR A 397 7.18 -14.74 0.02
C THR A 397 7.06 -14.00 1.35
N PHE A 398 6.16 -14.45 2.23
CA PHE A 398 6.05 -13.95 3.60
C PHE A 398 7.33 -14.21 4.40
N GLN A 399 7.81 -15.46 4.45
CA GLN A 399 9.04 -15.85 5.16
C GLN A 399 10.27 -15.09 4.64
N GLN A 400 10.39 -14.96 3.31
CA GLN A 400 11.41 -14.12 2.67
C GLN A 400 11.29 -12.65 3.10
N GLY A 401 10.07 -12.11 3.11
CA GLY A 401 9.77 -10.73 3.47
C GLY A 401 10.17 -10.35 4.89
N ILE A 402 10.06 -11.30 5.82
CA ILE A 402 10.49 -11.11 7.22
C ILE A 402 11.97 -11.46 7.46
N GLY A 403 12.69 -11.92 6.43
CA GLY A 403 14.14 -12.15 6.48
C GLY A 403 14.57 -13.55 6.92
N ILE A 404 13.65 -14.53 6.92
CA ILE A 404 13.97 -15.93 7.20
C ILE A 404 14.66 -16.55 5.97
N ARG A 405 15.86 -17.12 6.18
CA ARG A 405 16.70 -17.70 5.12
C ARG A 405 16.37 -19.17 4.82
N HIS A 406 15.96 -19.94 5.82
CA HIS A 406 15.53 -21.33 5.67
C HIS A 406 14.01 -21.36 5.53
N ILE A 407 13.55 -21.58 4.29
CA ILE A 407 12.13 -21.47 3.93
C ILE A 407 11.52 -22.85 3.94
N ASN A 408 10.81 -23.18 5.01
CA ASN A 408 10.05 -24.41 5.11
C ASN A 408 8.58 -24.10 4.88
N SER A 409 8.02 -24.64 3.78
CA SER A 409 6.58 -24.71 3.60
C SER A 409 6.06 -25.96 4.31
N PRO A 410 4.99 -25.86 5.10
CA PRO A 410 4.50 -27.00 5.87
C PRO A 410 3.90 -28.12 5.02
N ILE A 411 3.70 -27.89 3.70
CA ILE A 411 2.97 -28.83 2.82
C ILE A 411 3.74 -29.13 1.53
N ILE A 412 4.10 -28.10 0.76
CA ILE A 412 4.68 -28.26 -0.59
C ILE A 412 6.21 -28.13 -0.52
N PRO A 413 6.99 -29.06 -1.08
CA PRO A 413 8.45 -28.97 -1.10
C PRO A 413 8.97 -27.64 -1.67
N GLN A 414 9.97 -27.05 -0.99
CA GLN A 414 10.51 -25.73 -1.31
C GLN A 414 11.04 -25.62 -2.75
N GLN A 415 11.73 -26.66 -3.25
CA GLN A 415 12.30 -26.68 -4.60
C GLN A 415 11.24 -26.45 -5.68
N TYR A 416 10.07 -27.08 -5.53
CA TYR A 416 8.96 -26.91 -6.45
C TYR A 416 8.37 -25.50 -6.38
N LEU A 417 8.19 -24.97 -5.16
CA LEU A 417 7.67 -23.61 -4.96
C LEU A 417 8.59 -22.55 -5.60
N GLN A 418 9.91 -22.72 -5.50
CA GLN A 418 10.89 -21.81 -6.10
C GLN A 418 10.83 -21.81 -7.63
N GLN A 419 10.73 -22.99 -8.26
CA GLN A 419 10.60 -23.12 -9.71
C GLN A 419 9.32 -22.43 -10.22
N VAL A 420 8.19 -22.67 -9.55
CA VAL A 420 6.92 -22.02 -9.88
C VAL A 420 7.02 -20.51 -9.66
N GLN A 421 7.61 -20.05 -8.55
CA GLN A 421 7.75 -18.64 -8.23
C GLN A 421 8.52 -17.88 -9.32
N GLN A 422 9.60 -18.45 -9.85
CA GLN A 422 10.36 -17.82 -10.94
C GLN A 422 9.52 -17.59 -12.20
N GLN A 423 8.60 -18.51 -12.52
CA GLN A 423 7.72 -18.40 -13.68
C GLN A 423 6.59 -17.39 -13.46
N ILE A 424 6.06 -17.30 -12.23
CA ILE A 424 4.93 -16.43 -11.92
C ILE A 424 5.34 -15.04 -11.39
N TYR A 425 6.63 -14.83 -11.10
CA TYR A 425 7.16 -13.58 -10.56
C TYR A 425 6.73 -12.34 -11.37
N PRO A 426 6.78 -12.34 -12.71
CA PRO A 426 6.35 -11.19 -13.53
C PRO A 426 4.87 -10.81 -13.41
N PHE A 427 4.05 -11.68 -12.81
CA PHE A 427 2.62 -11.45 -12.60
C PHE A 427 2.31 -10.89 -11.20
N HIS A 428 3.30 -10.82 -10.30
CA HIS A 428 3.13 -10.25 -8.94
C HIS A 428 1.96 -10.85 -8.15
N LEU A 429 1.73 -12.16 -8.30
CA LEU A 429 0.65 -12.88 -7.62
C LEU A 429 0.88 -13.05 -6.12
N PHE A 430 2.15 -13.10 -5.70
CA PHE A 430 2.55 -13.27 -4.31
C PHE A 430 3.73 -12.36 -4.03
N ASN A 431 3.61 -11.47 -3.04
CA ASN A 431 4.64 -10.49 -2.74
C ASN A 431 5.02 -10.49 -1.26
N SER A 432 6.10 -9.78 -0.95
CA SER A 432 6.60 -9.54 0.40
C SER A 432 6.31 -8.11 0.84
N TYR A 433 5.95 -7.91 2.11
CA TYR A 433 5.59 -6.60 2.67
C TYR A 433 6.50 -6.22 3.84
N GLY A 434 6.80 -4.94 3.99
CA GLY A 434 7.72 -4.49 5.05
C GLY A 434 8.06 -3.01 5.04
N LEU A 435 7.04 -2.14 5.08
CA LEU A 435 7.25 -0.68 5.09
C LEU A 435 7.96 -0.21 6.36
N PHE A 436 8.87 0.76 6.16
CA PHE A 436 9.61 1.47 7.22
C PHE A 436 10.39 0.54 8.15
N ARG A 437 11.04 -0.49 7.58
CA ARG A 437 11.94 -1.40 8.32
C ARG A 437 12.98 -0.64 9.13
N LYS A 438 13.64 0.36 8.53
CA LYS A 438 14.52 1.32 9.21
C LYS A 438 13.91 2.72 9.10
N MET A 439 14.02 3.50 10.17
CA MET A 439 13.52 4.87 10.15
C MET A 439 14.44 5.76 9.32
N THR A 440 13.85 6.56 8.44
CA THR A 440 14.57 7.56 7.64
C THR A 440 14.49 8.92 8.32
N GLY A 441 15.44 9.81 7.99
CA GLY A 441 15.43 11.20 8.46
C GLY A 441 15.73 11.40 9.95
N VAL A 442 16.39 10.43 10.62
CA VAL A 442 16.75 10.52 12.05
C VAL A 442 17.51 11.81 12.37
N ASN A 443 18.43 12.21 11.49
CA ASN A 443 19.24 13.43 11.61
C ASN A 443 18.66 14.60 10.81
N GLY A 444 17.35 14.60 10.52
CA GLY A 444 16.70 15.55 9.63
C GLY A 444 16.31 14.90 8.31
N ARG A 445 15.18 15.35 7.76
CA ARG A 445 14.63 14.85 6.50
C ARG A 445 15.51 15.37 5.34
N PRO A 446 16.18 14.50 4.56
CA PRO A 446 16.87 14.95 3.38
C PRO A 446 15.87 15.41 2.32
N GLU A 447 16.19 16.50 1.63
CA GLU A 447 15.36 17.07 0.59
C GLU A 447 16.24 17.66 -0.52
N LEU A 448 15.86 17.41 -1.76
CA LEU A 448 16.57 17.93 -2.94
C LEU A 448 15.92 19.25 -3.37
N ILE A 449 16.74 20.30 -3.44
CA ILE A 449 16.34 21.66 -3.86
C ILE A 449 17.02 21.97 -5.18
N PHE A 450 16.20 22.11 -6.21
CA PHE A 450 16.62 22.41 -7.57
C PHE A 450 16.73 23.92 -7.72
N GLU A 451 17.85 24.39 -8.24
CA GLU A 451 18.10 25.81 -8.45
C GLU A 451 18.59 26.07 -9.86
N GLY A 452 18.06 27.12 -10.51
CA GLY A 452 18.53 27.61 -11.80
C GLY A 452 19.24 28.97 -11.67
N SER A 453 20.14 29.26 -12.60
CA SER A 453 20.83 30.56 -12.68
C SER A 453 21.11 30.96 -14.13
N GLU A 454 21.10 32.27 -14.40
CA GLU A 454 21.54 32.83 -15.68
C GLU A 454 23.04 33.20 -15.70
N ASP A 455 23.63 33.49 -14.55
CA ASP A 455 24.96 34.07 -14.39
C ASP A 455 25.92 33.22 -13.54
N GLY A 456 25.41 32.17 -12.88
CA GLY A 456 26.16 31.32 -11.96
C GLY A 456 26.27 31.89 -10.53
N ASN A 457 25.81 33.12 -10.29
CA ASN A 457 25.90 33.81 -9.01
C ASN A 457 24.55 33.89 -8.30
N LYS A 458 23.49 34.33 -9.01
CA LYS A 458 22.14 34.41 -8.47
C LYS A 458 21.39 33.12 -8.80
N TRP A 459 20.99 32.40 -7.77
CA TRP A 459 20.29 31.12 -7.87
C TRP A 459 18.83 31.27 -7.43
N LEU A 460 17.91 30.73 -8.22
CA LEU A 460 16.47 30.77 -7.94
C LEU A 460 15.93 29.34 -7.83
N GLU A 461 15.15 29.07 -6.78
CA GLU A 461 14.61 27.74 -6.49
C GLU A 461 13.40 27.40 -7.37
N TYR A 462 13.36 26.16 -7.84
CA TYR A 462 12.15 25.53 -8.35
C TYR A 462 11.35 24.93 -7.20
N HIS A 463 10.03 25.05 -7.27
CA HIS A 463 9.13 24.43 -6.29
C HIS A 463 8.20 23.43 -6.96
N PHE A 464 8.05 22.27 -6.33
CA PHE A 464 7.21 21.15 -6.78
C PHE A 464 5.83 21.23 -6.12
N TYR A 465 4.83 20.53 -6.68
CA TYR A 465 3.46 20.62 -6.17
C TYR A 465 3.25 19.99 -4.80
N TYR A 466 3.93 18.87 -4.51
CA TYR A 466 3.56 18.05 -3.37
C TYR A 466 4.69 17.86 -2.36
N LYS A 467 5.93 17.66 -2.79
CA LYS A 467 7.04 17.52 -1.83
C LYS A 467 7.32 18.86 -1.10
N PRO A 468 7.89 18.81 0.13
CA PRO A 468 8.42 20.00 0.79
C PRO A 468 9.45 20.75 -0.05
N GLY A 469 9.43 22.07 0.07
CA GLY A 469 10.34 22.97 -0.64
C GLY A 469 10.48 24.27 0.13
N LYS A 470 9.51 25.17 -0.02
CA LYS A 470 9.47 26.40 0.77
C LYS A 470 9.31 26.11 2.26
N ILE A 471 9.91 26.96 3.09
CA ILE A 471 9.93 26.77 4.55
C ILE A 471 8.65 27.23 5.25
N ASN A 472 7.90 28.13 4.61
CA ASN A 472 6.64 28.69 5.09
C ASN A 472 5.40 27.97 4.53
N GLU A 473 5.59 26.90 3.75
CA GLU A 473 4.49 26.11 3.20
C GLU A 473 4.60 24.66 3.69
N ILE A 474 3.45 23.99 3.78
CA ILE A 474 3.35 22.58 4.11
C ILE A 474 2.57 21.86 3.02
N SER A 475 2.92 20.60 2.77
CA SER A 475 2.34 19.82 1.68
C SER A 475 0.81 19.66 1.84
N PRO A 476 0.06 19.58 0.73
CA PRO A 476 -1.39 19.36 0.78
C PRO A 476 -1.75 17.93 1.18
N PHE A 477 -3.03 17.72 1.48
CA PHE A 477 -3.62 16.38 1.62
C PHE A 477 -3.99 15.85 0.22
N VAL A 478 -3.42 14.72 -0.19
CA VAL A 478 -3.52 14.21 -1.57
C VAL A 478 -4.10 12.80 -1.68
N VAL A 479 -4.43 12.13 -0.57
CA VAL A 479 -5.08 10.81 -0.61
C VAL A 479 -6.39 10.90 -1.40
N PRO A 480 -6.66 10.01 -2.39
CA PRO A 480 -5.94 8.78 -2.73
C PRO A 480 -4.95 8.89 -3.91
N HIS A 481 -4.67 10.10 -4.41
CA HIS A 481 -3.72 10.34 -5.48
C HIS A 481 -2.28 10.00 -5.04
N GLN A 482 -1.46 9.54 -5.99
CA GLN A 482 -0.05 9.23 -5.78
C GLN A 482 0.83 10.13 -6.66
N PRO A 483 1.46 11.17 -6.10
CA PRO A 483 2.45 11.99 -6.81
C PRO A 483 3.76 11.20 -7.06
N ARG A 484 3.89 10.57 -8.23
CA ARG A 484 4.98 9.61 -8.48
C ARG A 484 6.36 10.26 -8.55
N LEU A 485 6.47 11.45 -9.16
CA LEU A 485 7.75 12.17 -9.22
C LEU A 485 8.20 12.65 -7.84
N ASP A 486 7.32 13.30 -7.07
CA ASP A 486 7.62 13.78 -5.72
C ASP A 486 8.04 12.62 -4.79
N TRP A 487 7.41 11.45 -4.94
CA TRP A 487 7.82 10.23 -4.25
C TRP A 487 9.21 9.75 -4.67
N GLN A 488 9.50 9.73 -5.97
CA GLN A 488 10.82 9.34 -6.44
C GLN A 488 11.93 10.32 -6.00
N LEU A 489 11.66 11.62 -5.99
CA LEU A 489 12.59 12.62 -5.47
C LEU A 489 12.88 12.44 -3.98
N TRP A 490 11.90 11.98 -3.19
CA TRP A 490 12.14 11.58 -1.80
C TRP A 490 13.10 10.39 -1.71
N PHE A 491 12.94 9.36 -2.55
CA PHE A 491 13.90 8.23 -2.60
C PHE A 491 15.29 8.67 -3.06
N ALA A 492 15.39 9.49 -4.11
CA ALA A 492 16.67 10.04 -4.59
C ALA A 492 17.41 10.81 -3.49
N SER A 493 16.68 11.56 -2.64
CA SER A 493 17.27 12.32 -1.54
C SER A 493 18.01 11.47 -0.51
N LEU A 494 17.65 10.17 -0.39
CA LEU A 494 18.29 9.22 0.51
C LEU A 494 19.63 8.71 -0.03
N GLN A 495 19.86 8.76 -1.35
CA GLN A 495 21.10 8.36 -1.99
C GLN A 495 22.16 9.46 -1.86
N GLU A 496 23.46 9.14 -1.84
CA GLU A 496 24.50 10.18 -1.74
C GLU A 496 24.71 10.94 -3.04
N ASN A 497 24.70 10.25 -4.18
CA ASN A 497 25.00 10.80 -5.52
C ASN A 497 23.79 10.64 -6.47
N PRO A 498 23.66 11.52 -7.49
CA PRO A 498 22.63 11.40 -8.53
C PRO A 498 22.98 10.30 -9.51
N SER A 499 22.21 9.22 -9.50
CA SER A 499 22.32 8.08 -10.43
C SER A 499 21.04 7.84 -11.22
N ASP A 500 19.90 8.37 -10.74
CA ASP A 500 18.60 8.10 -11.31
C ASP A 500 18.40 8.83 -12.66
N LEU A 501 18.09 8.08 -13.71
CA LEU A 501 17.97 8.60 -15.08
C LEU A 501 16.87 9.67 -15.21
N TYR A 502 15.72 9.46 -14.55
CA TYR A 502 14.60 10.42 -14.60
C TYR A 502 14.99 11.78 -14.01
N LEU A 503 15.88 11.81 -13.01
CA LEU A 503 16.36 13.04 -12.38
C LEU A 503 17.31 13.79 -13.31
N ILE A 504 18.23 13.07 -13.97
CA ILE A 504 19.13 13.66 -14.96
C ILE A 504 18.35 14.20 -16.16
N HIS A 505 17.34 13.46 -16.64
CA HIS A 505 16.47 13.92 -17.72
C HIS A 505 15.64 15.15 -17.30
N LEU A 506 15.18 15.22 -16.05
CA LEU A 506 14.50 16.42 -15.52
C LEU A 506 15.43 17.64 -15.54
N VAL A 507 16.70 17.49 -15.15
CA VAL A 507 17.71 18.57 -15.22
C VAL A 507 17.95 19.00 -16.66
N TYR A 508 18.12 18.04 -17.59
CA TYR A 508 18.25 18.34 -19.01
C TYR A 508 17.05 19.15 -19.52
N LYS A 509 15.82 18.72 -19.20
CA LYS A 509 14.58 19.41 -19.58
C LYS A 509 14.52 20.84 -19.07
N MET A 510 14.92 21.06 -17.82
CA MET A 510 14.96 22.40 -17.23
C MET A 510 15.98 23.30 -17.97
N LEU A 511 17.19 22.81 -18.26
CA LEU A 511 18.23 23.54 -19.01
C LEU A 511 17.85 23.83 -20.47
N ASP A 512 17.17 22.88 -21.11
CA ASP A 512 16.75 22.95 -22.51
C ASP A 512 15.44 23.77 -22.69
N GLY A 513 14.83 24.25 -21.61
CA GLY A 513 13.59 25.05 -21.66
C GLY A 513 12.37 24.23 -22.08
N GLN A 514 12.31 22.96 -21.68
CA GLN A 514 11.15 22.12 -21.86
C GLN A 514 10.05 22.46 -20.85
N ASN A 515 8.79 22.20 -21.24
CA ASN A 515 7.68 22.39 -20.30
C ASN A 515 7.79 21.34 -19.19
N ILE A 516 7.78 21.82 -17.95
CA ILE A 516 7.85 21.04 -16.71
C ILE A 516 6.71 21.41 -15.75
N ASP A 517 5.73 22.21 -16.20
CA ASP A 517 4.68 22.81 -15.36
C ASP A 517 3.74 21.77 -14.75
N SER A 518 3.75 20.53 -15.27
CA SER A 518 3.09 19.37 -14.68
C SER A 518 3.74 18.88 -13.38
N PHE A 519 4.99 19.27 -13.11
CA PHE A 519 5.79 18.84 -11.97
C PHE A 519 6.06 19.96 -10.98
N VAL A 520 6.29 21.16 -11.49
CA VAL A 520 6.64 22.34 -10.68
C VAL A 520 5.47 23.29 -10.53
N SER A 521 5.19 23.66 -9.29
CA SER A 521 4.22 24.68 -8.89
C SER A 521 4.77 26.09 -9.09
N THR A 522 6.09 26.27 -9.07
CA THR A 522 6.75 27.56 -9.35
C THR A 522 8.01 27.34 -10.16
N ASN A 523 8.03 27.92 -11.36
CA ASN A 523 9.17 27.92 -12.28
C ASN A 523 9.68 29.37 -12.47
N PRO A 524 10.85 29.73 -11.91
CA PRO A 524 11.39 31.09 -12.05
C PRO A 524 11.90 31.43 -13.46
N PHE A 525 11.99 30.46 -14.37
CA PHE A 525 12.61 30.57 -15.70
C PHE A 525 11.61 30.34 -16.85
N GLN A 526 10.32 30.67 -16.67
CA GLN A 526 9.29 30.47 -17.70
C GLN A 526 9.55 31.20 -19.03
N LYS A 527 10.13 32.40 -18.98
CA LYS A 527 10.37 33.22 -20.18
C LYS A 527 11.64 32.81 -20.93
N LYS A 528 12.66 32.38 -20.20
CA LYS A 528 13.99 32.06 -20.72
C LYS A 528 14.61 30.97 -19.84
N PRO A 529 15.11 29.87 -20.43
CA PRO A 529 15.71 28.79 -19.65
C PRO A 529 16.96 29.25 -18.91
N PRO A 530 17.28 28.65 -17.74
CA PRO A 530 18.50 28.95 -17.03
C PRO A 530 19.72 28.47 -17.82
N LYS A 531 20.88 29.12 -17.64
CA LYS A 531 22.15 28.64 -18.21
C LYS A 531 22.78 27.54 -17.37
N PHE A 532 22.52 27.56 -16.06
CA PHE A 532 23.06 26.63 -15.10
C PHE A 532 21.94 26.04 -14.25
N ILE A 533 22.06 24.76 -13.92
CA ILE A 533 21.25 24.12 -12.90
C ILE A 533 22.17 23.42 -11.91
N ARG A 534 21.80 23.49 -10.63
CA ARG A 534 22.41 22.69 -9.58
C ARG A 534 21.33 22.11 -8.68
N ILE A 535 21.68 21.09 -7.93
CA ILE A 535 20.80 20.50 -6.92
C ILE A 535 21.55 20.50 -5.60
N ASN A 536 20.97 21.16 -4.60
CA ASN A 536 21.48 21.15 -3.24
C ASN A 536 20.66 20.18 -2.38
N LYS A 537 21.36 19.42 -1.54
CA LYS A 537 20.73 18.58 -0.52
C LYS A 537 20.67 19.33 0.80
N TYR A 538 19.46 19.49 1.30
CA TYR A 538 19.19 20.10 2.59
C TYR A 538 18.67 19.05 3.58
N LEU A 539 18.87 19.32 4.86
CA LEU A 539 18.18 18.63 5.94
C LEU A 539 17.08 19.53 6.48
N TYR A 540 15.85 19.07 6.38
CA TYR A 540 14.65 19.74 6.85
C TYR A 540 14.24 19.20 8.23
N TYR A 541 13.81 20.11 9.09
CA TYR A 541 13.25 19.83 10.41
C TYR A 541 11.97 20.63 10.57
N PHE A 542 10.96 20.05 11.18
CA PHE A 542 9.80 20.83 11.58
C PHE A 542 10.20 21.86 12.63
N THR A 543 9.61 23.04 12.51
CA THR A 543 9.63 24.06 13.57
C THR A 543 8.74 23.62 14.73
N ASN A 544 8.99 24.14 15.93
CA ASN A 544 8.05 23.99 17.04
C ASN A 544 6.94 25.06 16.96
N VAL A 545 5.91 24.94 17.81
CA VAL A 545 4.77 25.87 17.83
C VAL A 545 5.21 27.33 18.00
N THR A 546 6.12 27.59 18.93
CA THR A 546 6.63 28.95 19.20
C THR A 546 7.37 29.54 17.99
N GLU A 547 8.25 28.75 17.37
CA GLU A 547 9.03 29.14 16.19
C GLU A 547 8.12 29.38 14.98
N MET A 548 7.10 28.55 14.78
CA MET A 548 6.11 28.73 13.71
C MET A 548 5.30 30.01 13.90
N ILE A 549 4.84 30.30 15.12
CA ILE A 549 4.09 31.55 15.42
C ILE A 549 4.98 32.78 15.20
N GLN A 550 6.25 32.72 15.59
CA GLN A 550 7.18 33.86 15.48
C GLN A 550 7.64 34.12 14.04
N THR A 551 7.87 33.07 13.26
CA THR A 551 8.52 33.18 11.95
C THR A 551 7.58 32.96 10.77
N GLY A 552 6.40 32.38 10.99
CA GLY A 552 5.50 31.90 9.95
C GLY A 552 6.00 30.64 9.22
N ASN A 553 7.08 30.01 9.68
CA ASN A 553 7.68 28.86 9.01
C ASN A 553 7.26 27.53 9.64
N PHE A 554 6.90 26.55 8.81
CA PHE A 554 6.69 25.16 9.22
C PHE A 554 7.98 24.35 9.26
N TRP A 555 8.99 24.79 8.50
CA TRP A 555 10.27 24.12 8.38
C TRP A 555 11.43 25.05 8.70
N LYS A 556 12.48 24.46 9.25
CA LYS A 556 13.84 24.99 9.19
C LYS A 556 14.69 24.02 8.37
N ARG A 557 15.66 24.55 7.63
CA ARG A 557 16.53 23.73 6.79
C ARG A 557 17.99 24.12 6.90
N ILE A 558 18.87 23.14 6.82
CA ILE A 558 20.33 23.32 6.84
C ILE A 558 20.90 22.70 5.56
N LYS A 559 21.73 23.45 4.82
CA LYS A 559 22.40 22.91 3.64
C LYS A 559 23.39 21.84 4.09
N LYS A 560 23.26 20.62 3.57
CA LYS A 560 24.12 19.48 3.92
C LYS A 560 25.25 19.32 2.92
N ALA A 561 24.91 19.28 1.63
CA ALA A 561 25.85 19.02 0.57
C ALA A 561 25.33 19.58 -0.75
N GLU A 562 26.23 19.77 -1.70
CA GLU A 562 25.88 19.86 -3.11
C GLU A 562 25.64 18.44 -3.63
N TYR A 563 24.46 18.18 -4.19
CA TYR A 563 24.07 16.87 -4.69
C TYR A 563 24.39 16.73 -6.19
N LEU A 564 24.12 17.79 -6.95
CA LEU A 564 24.54 17.94 -8.33
C LEU A 564 25.21 19.32 -8.47
N PRO A 565 26.49 19.40 -8.90
CA PRO A 565 27.16 20.67 -9.11
C PRO A 565 26.51 21.47 -10.24
N PRO A 566 26.80 22.79 -10.33
CA PRO A 566 26.37 23.62 -11.46
C PRO A 566 26.74 22.98 -12.80
N ILE A 567 25.72 22.55 -13.54
CA ILE A 567 25.86 21.95 -14.87
C ILE A 567 25.16 22.82 -15.90
N GLN A 568 25.73 22.87 -17.11
CA GLN A 568 25.20 23.58 -18.25
C GLN A 568 24.62 22.61 -19.27
N LEU A 569 23.78 23.12 -20.18
CA LEU A 569 23.21 22.31 -21.25
C LEU A 569 24.31 21.58 -22.05
N HIS A 570 25.41 22.26 -22.38
CA HIS A 570 26.50 21.72 -23.21
C HIS A 570 27.57 20.94 -22.43
N ASP A 571 27.31 20.57 -21.18
CA ASP A 571 28.25 19.73 -20.42
C ASP A 571 28.45 18.38 -21.12
N ARG A 572 29.71 17.94 -21.25
CA ARG A 572 30.07 16.71 -21.97
C ARG A 572 29.40 15.47 -21.38
N GLN A 573 29.30 15.36 -20.05
CA GLN A 573 28.65 14.21 -19.42
C GLN A 573 27.15 14.20 -19.71
N LEU A 574 26.51 15.37 -19.61
CA LEU A 574 25.08 15.50 -19.90
C LEU A 574 24.76 15.20 -21.37
N GLN A 575 25.59 15.68 -22.30
CA GLN A 575 25.42 15.39 -23.73
C GLN A 575 25.66 13.91 -24.05
N ASN A 576 26.65 13.28 -23.44
CA ASN A 576 26.86 11.83 -23.60
C ASN A 576 25.62 11.02 -23.13
N ILE A 577 25.04 11.40 -21.99
CA ILE A 577 23.81 10.75 -21.48
C ILE A 577 22.63 11.01 -22.43
N LYS A 578 22.48 12.26 -22.89
CA LYS A 578 21.46 12.62 -23.88
C LYS A 578 21.57 11.76 -25.14
N GLU A 579 22.76 11.56 -25.68
CA GLU A 579 23.00 10.72 -26.86
C GLU A 579 22.76 9.23 -26.57
N GLN A 580 23.26 8.73 -25.44
CA GLN A 580 23.10 7.33 -25.04
C GLN A 580 21.63 6.94 -24.84
N TYR A 581 20.83 7.82 -24.24
CA TYR A 581 19.43 7.54 -23.90
C TYR A 581 18.43 8.24 -24.83
N GLY A 582 18.90 9.02 -25.81
CA GLY A 582 18.06 9.64 -26.84
C GLY A 582 17.09 10.69 -26.33
N PHE A 583 17.50 11.60 -25.43
CA PHE A 583 16.62 12.66 -24.94
C PHE A 583 16.31 13.68 -26.05
N GLU A 584 15.01 13.94 -26.29
CA GLU A 584 14.56 14.90 -27.31
C GLU A 584 14.83 16.35 -26.87
N SER A 585 15.17 17.22 -27.81
CA SER A 585 15.38 18.66 -27.57
C SER A 585 14.10 19.49 -27.80
N ALA A 586 14.00 20.61 -27.11
CA ALA A 586 12.91 21.56 -27.17
C ALA A 586 12.65 22.13 -28.58
N SER A 587 13.64 22.13 -29.47
CA SER A 587 13.51 22.60 -30.85
C SER A 587 12.61 21.72 -31.71
N ASN A 588 12.41 20.45 -31.34
CA ASN A 588 11.62 19.48 -32.11
C ASN A 588 10.13 19.41 -31.69
N LYS A 589 9.62 20.42 -30.98
CA LYS A 589 8.29 20.40 -30.34
C LYS A 589 7.14 20.61 -31.33
N SER A 590 6.16 19.71 -31.28
CA SER A 590 4.76 20.03 -31.59
C SER A 590 4.08 20.60 -30.33
N LYS A 591 3.43 21.77 -30.43
CA LYS A 591 2.51 22.26 -29.39
C LYS A 591 1.30 21.34 -29.36
N VAL A 592 1.29 20.38 -28.44
CA VAL A 592 0.10 19.56 -28.17
C VAL A 592 -0.58 20.14 -26.94
N GLU A 593 -1.75 20.73 -27.13
CA GLU A 593 -2.65 21.04 -26.02
C GLU A 593 -3.23 19.73 -25.49
N ASN A 594 -2.82 19.34 -24.29
CA ASN A 594 -3.37 18.17 -23.63
C ASN A 594 -4.69 18.54 -22.96
N THR A 595 -5.81 18.41 -23.68
CA THR A 595 -7.13 18.37 -23.06
C THR A 595 -7.30 17.02 -22.35
N GLN A 596 -7.09 16.99 -21.03
CA GLN A 596 -7.35 15.82 -20.21
C GLN A 596 -8.81 15.78 -19.74
N LEU A 597 -9.39 14.58 -19.69
CA LEU A 597 -10.71 14.33 -19.12
C LEU A 597 -10.67 14.60 -17.60
N PRO A 598 -11.73 15.19 -17.03
CA PRO A 598 -11.82 15.46 -15.59
C PRO A 598 -12.21 14.19 -14.80
N LEU A 599 -11.47 13.08 -14.98
CA LEU A 599 -11.71 11.78 -14.33
C LEU A 599 -11.88 11.89 -12.81
N TYR A 600 -11.10 12.74 -12.13
CA TYR A 600 -11.27 12.94 -10.68
C TYR A 600 -12.66 13.47 -10.31
N PHE A 601 -13.14 14.51 -11.03
CA PHE A 601 -14.48 15.05 -10.82
C PHE A 601 -15.56 14.01 -11.12
N ILE A 602 -15.36 13.17 -12.14
CA ILE A 602 -16.26 12.07 -12.46
C ILE A 602 -16.31 11.06 -11.30
N ILE A 603 -15.16 10.63 -10.78
CA ILE A 603 -15.09 9.70 -9.64
C ILE A 603 -15.83 10.28 -8.42
N VAL A 604 -15.53 11.52 -8.05
CA VAL A 604 -16.16 12.18 -6.90
C VAL A 604 -17.68 12.28 -7.10
N SER A 605 -18.13 12.70 -8.28
CA SER A 605 -19.56 12.80 -8.61
C SER A 605 -20.27 11.44 -8.51
N VAL A 606 -19.62 10.37 -8.99
CA VAL A 606 -20.13 9.01 -8.90
C VAL A 606 -20.23 8.52 -7.46
N ILE A 607 -19.25 8.82 -6.60
CA ILE A 607 -19.29 8.49 -5.17
C ILE A 607 -20.48 9.19 -4.50
N PHE A 608 -20.64 10.51 -4.73
CA PHE A 608 -21.76 11.26 -4.16
C PHE A 608 -23.11 10.69 -4.61
N TYR A 609 -23.26 10.40 -5.91
CA TYR A 609 -24.49 9.81 -6.45
C TYR A 609 -24.76 8.39 -5.94
N ALA A 610 -23.71 7.60 -5.65
CA ALA A 610 -23.87 6.23 -5.15
C ALA A 610 -24.45 6.14 -3.73
N PHE A 611 -24.30 7.20 -2.93
CA PHE A 611 -24.75 7.25 -1.53
C PHE A 611 -25.90 8.22 -1.28
N TYR A 612 -26.34 8.96 -2.30
CA TYR A 612 -27.56 9.77 -2.29
C TYR A 612 -28.71 8.95 -2.87
#